data_AF-A0A8J5P2J5-F1
#
_entry.id   AF-A0A8J5P2J5-F1
#
_cell.length_a   1.000
_cell.length_b   1.000
_cell.length_c   1.000
_cell.angle_alpha   90.00
_cell.angle_beta   90.00
_cell.angle_gamma   90.00
#
_symmetry.space_group_name_H-M   'P 1'
#
loop_
_entity.id
_entity.type
_entity.pdbx_description
1 polymer ?
#
loop_
_entity_poly.entity_id
_entity_poly.type
_entity_poly.pdbx_seq_one_letter_code
_entity_poly.pdbx_strand_id
1 'polypeptide(L)'
;MNSTPDFFIPHTWATTSIQDSLATDNPTLQVTSNASTLVATNVAEIFNPQIAHWDDFDLLSLRQAYGDLLEHYPVPRVASSRSPLRVRGLNAFKAICVDHVFPRLMQPIKSGATALENRLGHRLPDVSMRKDTVVDWPLRSGLSLTSDDGAHYLVSCVFLETQWTSAMVESAQSSGDIACLPLRRVAAYCVSTDTRYGFVLTPGEAVVVRVSGTAHEKTQPCLIEWKAVPWGASGPDTLTVSLSLWFIAMMSLNPTYHALCPPGTAPPVNLWWKYRDPAGTATYQHHLSLRQVFAPPAGVPVKDAPPA
;
A
#
# COMPACT_ATOMS: atom_id res chain seq x y z
N MET A 1 25.39 8.91 23.13
CA MET A 1 26.15 7.99 22.28
C MET A 1 25.31 6.75 22.09
N ASN A 2 24.54 6.70 21.01
CA ASN A 2 23.64 5.58 20.72
C ASN A 2 24.40 4.59 19.85
N SER A 3 24.77 3.47 20.46
CA SER A 3 25.32 2.30 19.79
C SER A 3 24.34 1.82 18.72
N THR A 4 24.76 1.93 17.46
CA THR A 4 24.20 1.21 16.33
C THR A 4 24.16 -0.29 16.67
N PRO A 5 23.04 -0.99 16.43
CA PRO A 5 23.01 -2.44 16.59
C PRO A 5 24.01 -3.09 15.63
N ASP A 6 24.72 -4.10 16.13
CA ASP A 6 25.72 -4.87 15.38
C ASP A 6 25.06 -5.59 14.19
N PHE A 7 25.29 -5.09 12.99
CA PHE A 7 24.98 -5.81 11.76
C PHE A 7 26.20 -6.65 11.36
N PHE A 8 26.11 -7.97 11.53
CA PHE A 8 27.05 -8.91 10.93
C PHE A 8 26.73 -9.00 9.42
N ILE A 9 27.69 -8.67 8.54
CA ILE A 9 27.50 -8.67 7.09
C ILE A 9 28.37 -9.75 6.44
N PRO A 10 27.86 -10.97 6.17
CA PRO A 10 28.52 -11.94 5.30
C PRO A 10 28.22 -11.64 3.82
N HIS A 11 29.18 -11.95 2.94
CA HIS A 11 29.21 -11.59 1.51
C HIS A 11 28.22 -12.32 0.57
N THR A 12 27.05 -12.75 1.06
CA THR A 12 25.91 -13.26 0.26
C THR A 12 24.59 -12.93 0.98
N TRP A 13 24.16 -11.66 0.90
CA TRP A 13 23.11 -11.09 1.78
C TRP A 13 21.67 -11.23 1.25
N ALA A 14 21.48 -11.52 -0.04
CA ALA A 14 20.17 -11.67 -0.67
C ALA A 14 19.94 -13.14 -1.04
N THR A 15 19.15 -13.85 -0.23
CA THR A 15 19.00 -15.31 -0.32
C THR A 15 17.56 -15.78 -0.55
N THR A 16 16.61 -14.84 -0.58
CA THR A 16 15.18 -15.15 -0.67
C THR A 16 14.51 -14.21 -1.66
N SER A 17 13.49 -14.68 -2.36
CA SER A 17 12.69 -13.84 -3.26
C SER A 17 11.94 -12.75 -2.48
N ILE A 18 11.52 -11.67 -3.15
CA ILE A 18 10.64 -10.66 -2.54
C ILE A 18 9.36 -11.32 -2.02
N GLN A 19 8.77 -12.24 -2.81
CA GLN A 19 7.57 -12.99 -2.42
C GLN A 19 7.77 -13.67 -1.08
N ASP A 20 8.81 -14.49 -0.96
CA ASP A 20 9.06 -15.28 0.24
C ASP A 20 9.36 -14.39 1.45
N SER A 21 10.11 -13.30 1.26
CA SER A 21 10.42 -12.34 2.33
C SER A 21 9.15 -11.69 2.89
N LEU A 22 8.29 -11.20 2.00
CA LEU A 22 7.07 -10.48 2.38
C LEU A 22 5.91 -11.41 2.77
N ALA A 23 5.97 -12.68 2.40
CA ALA A 23 5.01 -13.71 2.81
C ALA A 23 5.22 -14.23 4.24
N THR A 24 6.37 -13.95 4.87
CA THR A 24 6.65 -14.42 6.25
C THR A 24 5.73 -13.78 7.30
N ASP A 25 5.54 -14.48 8.42
CA ASP A 25 4.68 -14.03 9.52
C ASP A 25 5.04 -12.62 10.02
N ASN A 26 4.02 -11.81 10.31
CA ASN A 26 4.18 -10.59 11.07
C ASN A 26 4.59 -10.90 12.53
N PRO A 27 5.21 -9.95 13.24
CA PRO A 27 5.50 -10.16 14.64
C PRO A 27 4.22 -10.41 15.43
N THR A 28 4.26 -11.38 16.33
CA THR A 28 3.15 -11.66 17.25
C THR A 28 2.94 -10.46 18.17
N LEU A 29 1.69 -9.98 18.28
CA LEU A 29 1.34 -8.85 19.12
C LEU A 29 0.60 -9.31 20.38
N GLN A 30 0.96 -8.74 21.52
CA GLN A 30 0.20 -8.85 22.77
C GLN A 30 -0.46 -7.50 23.04
N VAL A 31 -1.73 -7.39 22.67
CA VAL A 31 -2.48 -6.16 22.82
C VAL A 31 -3.06 -6.08 24.22
N THR A 32 -2.64 -5.06 24.97
CA THR A 32 -3.21 -4.70 26.26
C THR A 32 -3.73 -3.28 26.13
N SER A 33 -4.98 -3.14 25.70
CA SER A 33 -5.63 -1.84 25.56
C SER A 33 -6.93 -1.80 26.36
N ASN A 34 -7.16 -0.69 27.04
CA ASN A 34 -8.48 -0.40 27.59
C ASN A 34 -9.44 -0.16 26.41
N ALA A 35 -10.67 -0.64 26.53
CA ALA A 35 -11.71 -0.35 25.55
C ALA A 35 -11.88 1.17 25.43
N SER A 36 -11.64 1.70 24.24
CA SER A 36 -11.88 3.10 23.93
C SER A 36 -12.72 3.15 22.67
N THR A 37 -13.84 3.87 22.71
CA THR A 37 -14.72 4.04 21.56
C THR A 37 -14.02 4.83 20.45
N LEU A 38 -14.48 4.62 19.21
CA LEU A 38 -14.09 5.46 18.08
C LEU A 38 -14.50 6.91 18.40
N VAL A 39 -13.52 7.76 18.68
CA VAL A 39 -13.78 9.18 18.89
C VAL A 39 -13.76 9.87 17.53
N ALA A 40 -14.78 10.68 17.25
CA ALA A 40 -14.82 11.61 16.12
C ALA A 40 -13.68 12.62 16.26
N THR A 41 -12.48 12.23 15.88
CA THR A 41 -11.29 13.08 15.93
C THR A 41 -11.10 13.73 14.57
N ASN A 42 -10.94 15.06 14.54
CA ASN A 42 -10.47 15.87 13.42
C ASN A 42 -10.97 15.40 12.04
N VAL A 43 -12.27 15.59 11.83
CA VAL A 43 -12.95 15.24 10.58
C VAL A 43 -12.35 16.09 9.46
N ALA A 44 -11.54 15.46 8.62
CA ALA A 44 -11.30 16.02 7.30
C ALA A 44 -12.50 15.57 6.45
N GLU A 45 -13.45 16.47 6.26
CA GLU A 45 -14.70 16.18 5.56
C GLU A 45 -14.42 16.04 4.06
N ILE A 46 -14.19 14.80 3.61
CA ILE A 46 -14.56 14.45 2.23
C ILE A 46 -16.08 14.46 2.17
N PHE A 47 -16.64 15.28 1.30
CA PHE A 47 -18.08 15.42 1.15
C PHE A 47 -18.66 14.26 0.33
N ASN A 48 -19.67 13.58 0.87
CA ASN A 48 -20.42 12.50 0.22
C ASN A 48 -19.57 11.48 -0.58
N PRO A 49 -18.60 10.80 0.05
CA PRO A 49 -17.78 9.82 -0.65
C PRO A 49 -18.61 8.58 -1.02
N GLN A 50 -18.29 8.02 -2.18
CA GLN A 50 -18.64 6.64 -2.52
C GLN A 50 -17.61 5.72 -1.88
N ILE A 51 -18.06 4.68 -1.20
CA ILE A 51 -17.19 3.69 -0.56
C ILE A 51 -17.54 2.32 -1.12
N ALA A 52 -16.55 1.61 -1.62
CA ALA A 52 -16.71 0.30 -2.25
C ALA A 52 -15.57 -0.64 -1.86
N HIS A 53 -15.79 -1.94 -2.04
CA HIS A 53 -14.73 -2.94 -1.96
C HIS A 53 -13.77 -2.79 -3.14
N TRP A 54 -12.49 -2.98 -2.88
CA TRP A 54 -11.46 -3.05 -3.92
C TRP A 54 -11.31 -4.50 -4.39
N ASP A 55 -12.25 -4.93 -5.22
CA ASP A 55 -12.43 -6.35 -5.55
C ASP A 55 -11.27 -6.98 -6.32
N ASP A 56 -10.57 -6.20 -7.15
CA ASP A 56 -9.42 -6.66 -7.94
C ASP A 56 -8.06 -6.50 -7.22
N PHE A 57 -8.06 -6.06 -5.95
CA PHE A 57 -6.88 -6.05 -5.10
C PHE A 57 -6.72 -7.40 -4.38
N ASP A 58 -6.02 -8.32 -5.05
CA ASP A 58 -5.75 -9.66 -4.55
C ASP A 58 -4.34 -10.15 -4.92
N LEU A 59 -3.96 -11.34 -4.43
CA LEU A 59 -2.66 -11.96 -4.73
C LEU A 59 -2.49 -12.29 -6.22
N LEU A 60 -3.58 -12.64 -6.92
CA LEU A 60 -3.53 -12.99 -8.33
C LEU A 60 -3.16 -11.77 -9.16
N SER A 61 -3.86 -10.65 -8.97
CA SER A 61 -3.58 -9.37 -9.62
C SER A 61 -2.17 -8.87 -9.29
N LEU A 62 -1.72 -9.03 -8.03
CA LEU A 62 -0.34 -8.74 -7.62
C LEU A 62 0.69 -9.56 -8.42
N ARG A 63 0.50 -10.88 -8.54
CA ARG A 63 1.39 -11.76 -9.31
C ARG A 63 1.34 -11.49 -10.82
N GLN A 64 0.18 -11.12 -11.36
CA GLN A 64 0.06 -10.73 -12.76
C GLN A 64 0.85 -9.44 -13.03
N ALA A 65 0.70 -8.43 -12.17
CA ALA A 65 1.40 -7.16 -12.27
C ALA A 65 2.91 -7.31 -12.07
N TYR A 66 3.32 -7.90 -10.95
CA TYR A 66 4.71 -7.83 -10.46
C TYR A 66 5.36 -9.18 -10.20
N GLY A 67 4.76 -10.30 -10.65
CA GLY A 67 5.25 -11.66 -10.36
C GLY A 67 6.71 -11.89 -10.73
N ASP A 68 7.17 -11.28 -11.83
CA ASP A 68 8.56 -11.34 -12.23
C ASP A 68 9.51 -10.66 -11.23
N LEU A 69 9.09 -9.54 -10.63
CA LEU A 69 9.83 -8.91 -9.54
C LEU A 69 9.78 -9.74 -8.26
N LEU A 70 8.59 -10.25 -7.93
CA LEU A 70 8.33 -11.03 -6.73
C LEU A 70 9.19 -12.30 -6.67
N GLU A 71 9.36 -12.97 -7.81
CA GLU A 71 10.05 -14.26 -7.93
C GLU A 71 11.56 -14.13 -8.15
N HIS A 72 12.00 -13.18 -8.99
CA HIS A 72 13.38 -13.18 -9.50
C HIS A 72 14.33 -12.22 -8.79
N TYR A 73 13.82 -11.32 -7.94
CA TYR A 73 14.66 -10.34 -7.26
C TYR A 73 14.95 -10.80 -5.83
N PRO A 74 16.22 -11.13 -5.52
CA PRO A 74 16.57 -11.57 -4.19
C PRO A 74 16.67 -10.36 -3.26
N VAL A 75 16.20 -10.52 -2.03
CA VAL A 75 16.29 -9.52 -0.97
C VAL A 75 16.80 -10.15 0.33
N PRO A 76 17.33 -9.34 1.26
CA PRO A 76 17.69 -9.85 2.57
C PRO A 76 16.48 -10.31 3.33
N ARG A 77 16.66 -11.41 4.05
CA ARG A 77 15.69 -11.82 5.06
C ARG A 77 15.88 -10.96 6.30
N VAL A 78 14.85 -10.20 6.65
CA VAL A 78 14.81 -9.47 7.92
C VAL A 78 14.22 -10.39 8.98
N ALA A 79 14.96 -10.60 10.07
CA ALA A 79 14.51 -11.48 11.15
C ALA A 79 13.31 -10.89 11.90
N SER A 80 12.29 -11.72 12.12
CA SER A 80 11.15 -11.36 12.98
C SER A 80 11.53 -11.50 14.46
N SER A 81 10.86 -10.71 15.31
CA SER A 81 10.97 -10.87 16.77
C SER A 81 10.55 -12.28 17.17
N ARG A 82 11.35 -12.95 18.01
CA ARG A 82 11.03 -14.27 18.57
C ARG A 82 10.07 -14.20 19.75
N SER A 83 9.90 -13.02 20.34
CA SER A 83 9.02 -12.81 21.49
C SER A 83 7.84 -11.90 21.12
N PRO A 84 6.64 -12.14 21.67
CA PRO A 84 5.50 -11.28 21.41
C PRO A 84 5.76 -9.83 21.83
N LEU A 85 5.39 -8.89 20.94
CA LEU A 85 5.57 -7.46 21.15
C LEU A 85 4.35 -6.87 21.83
N ARG A 86 4.55 -6.14 22.93
CA ARG A 86 3.43 -5.58 23.72
C ARG A 86 2.92 -4.28 23.11
N VAL A 87 1.63 -4.24 22.79
CA VAL A 87 0.93 -3.05 22.32
C VAL A 87 0.13 -2.45 23.49
N ARG A 88 0.67 -1.40 24.11
CA ARG A 88 0.02 -0.68 25.23
C ARG A 88 -0.79 0.56 24.79
N GLY A 89 -0.86 0.81 23.49
CA GLY A 89 -1.51 1.99 22.91
C GLY A 89 -1.00 2.32 21.52
N LEU A 90 -1.57 3.36 20.91
CA LEU A 90 -1.30 3.75 19.52
C LEU A 90 0.18 4.06 19.25
N ASN A 91 0.85 4.82 20.12
CA ASN A 91 2.25 5.18 19.91
C ASN A 91 3.18 3.96 20.00
N ALA A 92 2.88 3.01 20.88
CA ALA A 92 3.62 1.74 20.96
C ALA A 92 3.40 0.91 19.69
N PHE A 93 2.17 0.86 19.17
CA PHE A 93 1.89 0.15 17.93
C PHE A 93 2.61 0.77 16.72
N LYS A 94 2.60 2.11 16.60
CA LYS A 94 3.37 2.82 15.57
C LYS A 94 4.87 2.52 15.66
N ALA A 95 5.44 2.53 16.87
CA ALA A 95 6.84 2.19 17.09
C ALA A 95 7.16 0.76 16.62
N ILE A 96 6.30 -0.21 16.97
CA ILE A 96 6.44 -1.60 16.50
C ILE A 96 6.44 -1.68 14.96
N CYS A 97 5.57 -0.92 14.28
CA CYS A 97 5.53 -0.89 12.82
C CYS A 97 6.85 -0.35 12.24
N VAL A 98 7.37 0.74 12.81
CA VAL A 98 8.65 1.34 12.40
C VAL A 98 9.82 0.39 12.64
N ASP A 99 9.84 -0.33 13.76
CA ASP A 99 10.99 -1.13 14.17
C ASP A 99 10.97 -2.55 13.55
N HIS A 100 9.79 -3.08 13.20
CA HIS A 100 9.64 -4.49 12.81
C HIS A 100 8.94 -4.72 11.48
N VAL A 101 8.09 -3.81 11.01
CA VAL A 101 7.38 -3.97 9.72
C VAL A 101 8.12 -3.24 8.61
N PHE A 102 8.44 -1.97 8.79
CA PHE A 102 9.08 -1.16 7.75
C PHE A 102 10.44 -1.67 7.27
N PRO A 103 11.34 -2.17 8.14
CA PRO A 103 12.61 -2.71 7.67
C PRO A 103 12.44 -3.88 6.68
N ARG A 104 11.34 -4.63 6.80
CA ARG A 104 10.99 -5.72 5.88
C ARG A 104 10.53 -5.22 4.51
N LEU A 105 9.96 -4.02 4.44
CA LEU A 105 9.44 -3.42 3.22
C LEU A 105 10.52 -2.67 2.44
N MET A 106 11.48 -2.02 3.12
CA MET A 106 12.38 -1.06 2.45
C MET A 106 13.24 -1.67 1.35
N GLN A 107 13.86 -2.84 1.58
CA GLN A 107 14.70 -3.48 0.56
C GLN A 107 13.87 -4.01 -0.63
N PRO A 108 12.72 -4.68 -0.42
CA PRO A 108 11.78 -5.00 -1.49
C PRO A 108 11.26 -3.80 -2.29
N ILE A 109 10.91 -2.70 -1.63
CA ILE A 109 10.47 -1.46 -2.30
C ILE A 109 11.61 -0.91 -3.15
N LYS A 110 12.81 -0.80 -2.59
CA LYS A 110 13.99 -0.32 -3.32
C LYS A 110 14.31 -1.18 -4.54
N SER A 111 14.29 -2.50 -4.38
CA SER A 111 14.57 -3.46 -5.46
C SER A 111 13.52 -3.36 -6.57
N GLY A 112 12.24 -3.28 -6.18
CA GLY A 112 11.13 -3.08 -7.12
C GLY A 112 11.21 -1.73 -7.83
N ALA A 113 11.55 -0.65 -7.11
CA ALA A 113 11.71 0.69 -7.65
C ALA A 113 12.80 0.71 -8.72
N THR A 114 13.98 0.14 -8.45
CA THR A 114 15.07 0.04 -9.44
C THR A 114 14.64 -0.72 -10.70
N ALA A 115 13.87 -1.80 -10.56
CA ALA A 115 13.36 -2.52 -11.72
C ALA A 115 12.34 -1.68 -12.51
N LEU A 116 11.50 -0.90 -11.82
CA LEU A 116 10.52 -0.01 -12.43
C LEU A 116 11.18 1.20 -13.11
N GLU A 117 12.24 1.78 -12.53
CA GLU A 117 13.09 2.82 -13.13
C GLU A 117 13.62 2.39 -14.50
N ASN A 118 14.16 1.16 -14.57
CA ASN A 118 14.69 0.60 -15.81
C ASN A 118 13.61 0.47 -16.90
N ARG A 119 12.35 0.21 -16.51
CA ARG A 119 11.22 0.09 -17.45
C ARG A 119 10.66 1.44 -17.88
N LEU A 120 10.62 2.39 -16.96
CA LEU A 120 10.16 3.76 -17.22
C LEU A 120 11.18 4.58 -18.01
N GLY A 121 12.46 4.23 -17.94
CA GLY A 121 13.54 4.98 -18.58
C GLY A 121 13.92 6.28 -17.85
N HIS A 122 13.45 6.46 -16.63
CA HIS A 122 13.83 7.59 -15.78
C HIS A 122 13.94 7.16 -14.31
N ARG A 123 14.65 7.97 -13.52
CA ARG A 123 14.85 7.74 -12.10
C ARG A 123 13.55 7.98 -11.32
N LEU A 124 13.32 7.15 -10.31
CA LEU A 124 12.26 7.28 -9.32
C LEU A 124 12.84 7.91 -8.05
N PRO A 125 12.02 8.58 -7.23
CA PRO A 125 12.51 9.18 -6.00
C PRO A 125 12.93 8.11 -5.02
N ASP A 126 13.94 8.43 -4.21
CA ASP A 126 14.23 7.64 -3.02
C ASP A 126 13.12 7.90 -1.99
N VAL A 127 12.61 6.84 -1.39
CA VAL A 127 11.46 6.89 -0.49
C VAL A 127 11.80 6.24 0.83
N SER A 128 11.22 6.78 1.89
CA SER A 128 11.40 6.32 3.26
C SER A 128 10.05 6.22 3.96
N MET A 129 9.91 5.21 4.81
CA MET A 129 8.75 5.13 5.70
C MET A 129 8.95 6.05 6.90
N ARG A 130 7.97 6.90 7.19
CA ARG A 130 7.99 7.89 8.27
C ARG A 130 6.73 7.79 9.12
N LYS A 131 6.81 8.24 10.37
CA LYS A 131 5.66 8.33 11.28
C LYS A 131 5.24 9.78 11.51
N ASP A 132 3.96 10.00 11.74
CA ASP A 132 3.38 11.28 12.16
C ASP A 132 3.71 12.47 11.23
N THR A 133 3.78 12.22 9.92
CA THR A 133 4.09 13.25 8.91
C THR A 133 2.92 14.21 8.73
N VAL A 134 3.22 15.50 8.60
CA VAL A 134 2.20 16.52 8.30
C VAL A 134 1.72 16.35 6.86
N VAL A 135 0.40 16.33 6.68
CA VAL A 135 -0.27 16.26 5.38
C VAL A 135 -0.80 17.65 5.02
N ASP A 136 -1.63 18.21 5.90
CA ASP A 136 -2.29 19.51 5.73
C ASP A 136 -2.63 20.03 7.12
N TRP A 137 -1.86 21.00 7.65
CA TRP A 137 -1.91 21.36 9.07
C TRP A 137 -3.33 21.67 9.54
N PRO A 138 -3.84 21.06 10.64
CA PRO A 138 -3.12 20.24 11.63
C PRO A 138 -3.15 18.72 11.37
N LEU A 139 -3.57 18.27 10.19
CA LEU A 139 -3.68 16.86 9.83
C LEU A 139 -2.30 16.20 9.71
N ARG A 140 -2.17 15.05 10.38
CA ARG A 140 -0.98 14.21 10.36
C ARG A 140 -1.33 12.80 9.99
N SER A 141 -0.64 12.26 9.01
CA SER A 141 -0.71 10.85 8.69
C SER A 141 0.07 10.06 9.75
N GLY A 142 -0.51 8.96 10.24
CA GLY A 142 0.10 8.16 11.30
C GLY A 142 1.40 7.49 10.86
N LEU A 143 1.38 6.94 9.64
CA LEU A 143 2.49 6.33 8.94
C LEU A 143 2.44 6.69 7.46
N SER A 144 3.57 6.94 6.83
CA SER A 144 3.62 7.37 5.43
C SER A 144 4.85 6.85 4.71
N LEU A 145 4.72 6.65 3.40
CA LEU A 145 5.87 6.51 2.51
C LEU A 145 6.09 7.89 1.86
N THR A 146 7.26 8.47 2.06
CA THR A 146 7.56 9.83 1.58
C THR A 146 8.92 9.88 0.91
N SER A 147 9.05 10.73 -0.10
CA SER A 147 10.34 11.10 -0.68
C SER A 147 11.03 12.21 0.13
N ASP A 148 12.29 12.49 -0.21
CA ASP A 148 13.10 13.50 0.46
C ASP A 148 12.65 14.94 0.18
N ASP A 149 11.97 15.17 -0.95
CA ASP A 149 11.34 16.46 -1.28
C ASP A 149 10.01 16.69 -0.53
N GLY A 150 9.55 15.70 0.23
CA GLY A 150 8.35 15.77 1.06
C GLY A 150 7.07 15.30 0.38
N ALA A 151 7.11 14.77 -0.85
CA ALA A 151 5.92 14.18 -1.48
C ALA A 151 5.49 12.89 -0.76
N HIS A 152 4.17 12.68 -0.66
CA HIS A 152 3.60 11.47 -0.05
C HIS A 152 3.21 10.47 -1.13
N TYR A 153 3.72 9.26 -0.99
CA TYR A 153 3.41 8.11 -1.83
C TYR A 153 2.37 7.20 -1.19
N LEU A 154 2.38 7.12 0.13
CA LEU A 154 1.36 6.45 0.93
C LEU A 154 1.04 7.31 2.14
N VAL A 155 -0.24 7.37 2.48
CA VAL A 155 -0.75 8.00 3.70
C VAL A 155 -1.59 7.00 4.49
N SER A 156 -1.61 7.12 5.80
CA SER A 156 -2.40 6.23 6.64
C SER A 156 -3.00 6.85 7.88
N CYS A 157 -3.95 6.09 8.44
CA CYS A 157 -4.39 6.20 9.82
C CYS A 157 -3.98 4.95 10.60
N VAL A 158 -3.78 5.11 11.92
CA VAL A 158 -3.46 3.99 12.81
C VAL A 158 -4.44 3.98 13.97
N PHE A 159 -5.05 2.83 14.23
CA PHE A 159 -6.03 2.62 15.29
C PHE A 159 -5.69 1.38 16.12
N LEU A 160 -6.30 1.26 17.30
CA LEU A 160 -6.39 -0.01 18.01
C LEU A 160 -7.62 -0.77 17.52
N GLU A 161 -7.59 -2.10 17.60
CA GLU A 161 -8.71 -2.96 17.22
C GLU A 161 -9.98 -2.67 18.04
N THR A 162 -9.80 -2.26 19.31
CA THR A 162 -10.91 -1.81 20.16
C THR A 162 -11.56 -0.51 19.69
N GLN A 163 -10.88 0.27 18.84
CA GLN A 163 -11.38 1.54 18.31
C GLN A 163 -12.05 1.36 16.96
N TRP A 164 -11.49 0.53 16.09
CA TRP A 164 -11.98 0.36 14.73
C TRP A 164 -11.50 -0.95 14.10
N THR A 165 -12.38 -1.56 13.32
CA THR A 165 -12.07 -2.66 12.40
C THR A 165 -12.87 -2.50 11.11
N SER A 166 -12.42 -3.14 10.04
CA SER A 166 -13.12 -3.21 8.75
C SER A 166 -14.51 -3.82 8.87
N ALA A 167 -14.72 -4.76 9.80
CA ALA A 167 -16.04 -5.34 10.07
C ALA A 167 -17.08 -4.28 10.47
N MET A 168 -16.65 -3.17 11.10
CA MET A 168 -17.56 -2.05 11.39
C MET A 168 -18.03 -1.37 10.10
N VAL A 169 -17.16 -1.24 9.09
CA VAL A 169 -17.52 -0.69 7.77
C VAL A 169 -18.48 -1.61 7.04
N GLU A 170 -18.26 -2.93 7.09
CA GLU A 170 -19.19 -3.91 6.51
C GLU A 170 -20.60 -3.83 7.11
N SER A 171 -20.69 -3.48 8.39
CA SER A 171 -21.96 -3.31 9.09
C SER A 171 -22.61 -1.93 8.91
N ALA A 172 -21.91 -0.98 8.27
CA ALA A 172 -22.37 0.38 8.11
C ALA A 172 -23.56 0.45 7.12
N GLN A 173 -24.58 1.23 7.46
CA GLN A 173 -25.76 1.39 6.60
C GLN A 173 -25.55 2.41 5.48
N SER A 174 -24.55 3.29 5.61
CA SER A 174 -24.25 4.34 4.64
C SER A 174 -22.79 4.80 4.74
N SER A 175 -22.29 5.47 3.70
CA SER A 175 -20.93 6.07 3.73
C SER A 175 -20.79 7.23 4.72
N GLY A 176 -21.91 7.74 5.26
CA GLY A 176 -21.94 8.76 6.31
C GLY A 176 -21.73 8.20 7.73
N ASP A 177 -21.76 6.88 7.90
CA ASP A 177 -21.61 6.22 9.21
C ASP A 177 -20.26 6.55 9.87
N ILE A 178 -20.25 6.62 11.20
CA ILE A 178 -19.04 6.84 11.99
C ILE A 178 -17.98 5.76 11.71
N ALA A 179 -18.40 4.53 11.42
CA ALA A 179 -17.53 3.41 11.04
C ALA A 179 -16.72 3.71 9.76
N CYS A 180 -17.24 4.54 8.86
CA CYS A 180 -16.56 4.91 7.62
C CYS A 180 -15.54 6.05 7.81
N LEU A 181 -15.51 6.74 8.96
CA LEU A 181 -14.64 7.90 9.17
C LEU A 181 -13.14 7.63 8.96
N PRO A 182 -12.57 6.48 9.37
CA PRO A 182 -11.17 6.17 9.09
C PRO A 182 -10.83 6.14 7.59
N LEU A 183 -11.69 5.54 6.77
CA LEU A 183 -11.52 5.52 5.32
C LEU A 183 -11.64 6.93 4.72
N ARG A 184 -12.62 7.71 5.18
CA ARG A 184 -12.80 9.12 4.77
C ARG A 184 -11.60 9.99 5.15
N ARG A 185 -10.99 9.73 6.30
CA ARG A 185 -9.79 10.44 6.75
C ARG A 185 -8.57 10.10 5.89
N VAL A 186 -8.38 8.83 5.53
CA VAL A 186 -7.34 8.44 4.57
C VAL A 186 -7.58 9.13 3.22
N ALA A 187 -8.81 9.15 2.73
CA ALA A 187 -9.15 9.85 1.50
C ALA A 187 -8.87 11.36 1.56
N ALA A 188 -9.15 12.02 2.68
CA ALA A 188 -8.76 13.41 2.86
C ALA A 188 -7.24 13.61 2.82
N TYR A 189 -6.45 12.68 3.36
CA TYR A 189 -4.99 12.76 3.25
C TYR A 189 -4.53 12.58 1.80
N CYS A 190 -5.11 11.62 1.09
CA CYS A 190 -4.90 11.41 -0.34
C CYS A 190 -5.20 12.69 -1.14
N VAL A 191 -6.38 13.30 -0.95
CA VAL A 191 -6.77 14.57 -1.58
C VAL A 191 -5.82 15.71 -1.24
N SER A 192 -5.39 15.82 0.02
CA SER A 192 -4.48 16.90 0.43
C SER A 192 -3.06 16.74 -0.11
N THR A 193 -2.61 15.53 -0.45
CA THR A 193 -1.22 15.24 -0.86
C THR A 193 -1.10 14.82 -2.32
N ASP A 194 -2.21 14.83 -3.05
CA ASP A 194 -2.31 14.31 -4.42
C ASP A 194 -1.73 12.90 -4.58
N THR A 195 -1.99 12.03 -3.60
CA THR A 195 -1.64 10.61 -3.69
C THR A 195 -2.89 9.77 -3.79
N ARG A 196 -2.84 8.71 -4.59
CA ARG A 196 -3.96 7.80 -4.80
C ARG A 196 -4.12 6.76 -3.68
N TYR A 197 -3.06 6.50 -2.91
CA TYR A 197 -2.98 5.29 -2.11
C TYR A 197 -2.79 5.59 -0.63
N GLY A 198 -3.48 4.80 0.18
CA GLY A 198 -3.30 4.85 1.62
C GLY A 198 -3.72 3.56 2.30
N PHE A 199 -3.71 3.58 3.62
CA PHE A 199 -4.13 2.43 4.42
C PHE A 199 -4.60 2.83 5.82
N VAL A 200 -5.38 1.95 6.45
CA VAL A 200 -5.65 1.98 7.89
C VAL A 200 -4.98 0.77 8.51
N LEU A 201 -4.18 0.98 9.56
CA LEU A 201 -3.48 -0.10 10.24
C LEU A 201 -3.99 -0.27 11.67
N THR A 202 -4.30 -1.51 12.04
CA THR A 202 -4.64 -1.92 13.41
C THR A 202 -3.81 -3.15 13.79
N PRO A 203 -3.74 -3.51 15.09
CA PRO A 203 -3.11 -4.77 15.49
C PRO A 203 -3.74 -6.03 14.88
N GLY A 204 -4.99 -5.94 14.40
CA GLY A 204 -5.73 -7.07 13.83
C GLY A 204 -5.67 -7.15 12.31
N GLU A 205 -5.43 -6.03 11.60
CA GLU A 205 -5.48 -5.99 10.14
C GLU A 205 -4.79 -4.76 9.53
N ALA A 206 -4.50 -4.85 8.23
CA ALA A 206 -4.24 -3.71 7.37
C ALA A 206 -5.39 -3.57 6.36
N VAL A 207 -5.99 -2.38 6.30
CA VAL A 207 -7.00 -2.04 5.30
C VAL A 207 -6.37 -1.12 4.28
N VAL A 208 -6.03 -1.64 3.11
CA VAL A 208 -5.47 -0.82 2.02
C VAL A 208 -6.58 -0.06 1.32
N VAL A 209 -6.25 1.11 0.77
CA VAL A 209 -7.20 2.04 0.19
C VAL A 209 -6.65 2.61 -1.12
N ARG A 210 -7.50 2.62 -2.16
CA ARG A 210 -7.34 3.40 -3.39
C ARG A 210 -8.38 4.52 -3.41
N VAL A 211 -7.95 5.72 -3.78
CA VAL A 211 -8.78 6.92 -3.78
C VAL A 211 -8.81 7.49 -5.18
N SER A 212 -10.00 7.74 -5.72
CA SER A 212 -10.18 8.54 -6.93
C SER A 212 -10.93 9.82 -6.56
N GLY A 213 -10.46 10.97 -7.05
CA GLY A 213 -11.00 12.29 -6.70
C GLY A 213 -10.21 13.40 -7.38
N THR A 214 -10.43 14.62 -6.92
CA THR A 214 -9.72 15.82 -7.39
C THR A 214 -8.76 16.29 -6.31
N ALA A 215 -7.49 16.47 -6.66
CA ALA A 215 -6.46 16.95 -5.73
C ALA A 215 -6.85 18.29 -5.10
N HIS A 216 -6.61 18.41 -3.80
CA HIS A 216 -6.89 19.60 -2.99
C HIS A 216 -8.37 20.06 -2.93
N GLU A 217 -9.30 19.34 -3.54
CA GLU A 217 -10.74 19.68 -3.56
C GLU A 217 -11.58 18.67 -2.76
N LYS A 218 -11.62 18.83 -1.44
CA LYS A 218 -12.34 17.92 -0.51
C LYS A 218 -13.87 17.90 -0.69
N THR A 219 -14.42 18.89 -1.38
CA THR A 219 -15.87 19.03 -1.65
C THR A 219 -16.31 18.27 -2.90
N GLN A 220 -15.37 17.85 -3.76
CA GLN A 220 -15.70 17.11 -4.97
C GLN A 220 -16.00 15.64 -4.67
N PRO A 221 -16.77 14.96 -5.53
CA PRO A 221 -17.01 13.54 -5.42
C PRO A 221 -15.70 12.74 -5.35
N CYS A 222 -15.64 11.82 -4.40
CA CYS A 222 -14.52 10.93 -4.19
C CYS A 222 -15.03 9.49 -4.17
N LEU A 223 -14.30 8.59 -4.81
CA LEU A 223 -14.48 7.14 -4.69
C LEU A 223 -13.35 6.58 -3.82
N ILE A 224 -13.73 5.82 -2.80
CA ILE A 224 -12.84 5.16 -1.86
C ILE A 224 -13.03 3.66 -2.00
N GLU A 225 -12.03 2.97 -2.52
CA GLU A 225 -12.03 1.53 -2.66
C GLU A 225 -11.10 0.94 -1.62
N TRP A 226 -11.53 -0.10 -0.90
CA TRP A 226 -10.74 -0.67 0.19
C TRP A 226 -10.69 -2.20 0.22
N LYS A 227 -9.62 -2.75 0.78
CA LYS A 227 -9.46 -4.19 1.02
C LYS A 227 -8.82 -4.44 2.38
N ALA A 228 -9.47 -5.24 3.22
CA ALA A 228 -8.90 -5.70 4.49
C ALA A 228 -8.01 -6.93 4.30
N VAL A 229 -6.89 -6.93 5.01
CA VAL A 229 -5.90 -8.02 5.05
C VAL A 229 -5.57 -8.32 6.51
N PRO A 230 -5.91 -9.52 7.03
CA PRO A 230 -5.67 -9.87 8.42
C PRO A 230 -4.19 -9.79 8.79
N TRP A 231 -3.88 -9.33 10.00
CA TRP A 231 -2.50 -9.21 10.50
C TRP A 231 -1.77 -10.55 10.55
N GLY A 232 -2.52 -11.62 10.87
CA GLY A 232 -2.02 -12.99 10.91
C GLY A 232 -1.93 -13.70 9.57
N ALA A 233 -2.26 -13.04 8.45
CA ALA A 233 -2.14 -13.62 7.12
C ALA A 233 -0.66 -13.82 6.74
N SER A 234 -0.29 -15.06 6.44
CA SER A 234 1.07 -15.45 6.07
C SER A 234 1.09 -16.64 5.11
N GLY A 235 2.24 -16.87 4.49
CA GLY A 235 2.47 -17.97 3.55
C GLY A 235 2.49 -17.53 2.08
N PRO A 236 3.07 -18.37 1.21
CA PRO A 236 3.40 -17.99 -0.17
C PRO A 236 2.17 -17.72 -1.03
N ASP A 237 1.03 -18.36 -0.73
CA ASP A 237 -0.23 -18.26 -1.50
C ASP A 237 -1.28 -17.38 -0.83
N THR A 238 -0.86 -16.52 0.10
CA THR A 238 -1.76 -15.60 0.79
C THR A 238 -1.29 -14.16 0.59
N LEU A 239 -2.24 -13.25 0.35
CA LEU A 239 -1.96 -11.82 0.37
C LEU A 239 -1.73 -11.39 1.83
N THR A 240 -0.48 -11.12 2.19
CA THR A 240 -0.09 -10.71 3.54
C THR A 240 -0.10 -9.19 3.68
N VAL A 241 -0.13 -8.66 4.91
CA VAL A 241 0.01 -7.21 5.17
C VAL A 241 1.25 -6.63 4.47
N SER A 242 2.39 -7.31 4.55
CA SER A 242 3.63 -6.83 3.95
C SER A 242 3.57 -6.83 2.42
N LEU A 243 2.97 -7.85 1.80
CA LEU A 243 2.73 -7.87 0.35
C LEU A 243 1.76 -6.76 -0.07
N SER A 244 0.69 -6.52 0.68
CA SER A 244 -0.29 -5.47 0.38
C SER A 244 0.31 -4.07 0.45
N LEU A 245 1.08 -3.79 1.51
CA LEU A 245 1.78 -2.49 1.66
C LEU A 245 2.84 -2.30 0.58
N TRP A 246 3.58 -3.34 0.23
CA TRP A 246 4.52 -3.30 -0.89
C TRP A 246 3.79 -3.05 -2.22
N PHE A 247 2.65 -3.70 -2.45
CA PHE A 247 1.89 -3.57 -3.69
C PHE A 247 1.42 -2.14 -3.93
N ILE A 248 0.77 -1.52 -2.93
CA ILE A 248 0.34 -0.11 -3.05
C ILE A 248 1.54 0.84 -3.11
N ALA A 249 2.67 0.52 -2.46
CA ALA A 249 3.91 1.29 -2.61
C ALA A 249 4.40 1.26 -4.06
N MET A 250 4.49 0.08 -4.68
CA MET A 250 4.92 -0.07 -6.08
C MET A 250 3.99 0.64 -7.07
N MET A 251 2.67 0.58 -6.82
CA MET A 251 1.70 1.34 -7.62
C MET A 251 1.89 2.85 -7.47
N SER A 252 2.10 3.33 -6.23
CA SER A 252 2.30 4.75 -5.95
C SER A 252 3.57 5.32 -6.54
N LEU A 253 4.60 4.49 -6.74
CA LEU A 253 5.88 4.90 -7.32
C LEU A 253 5.81 5.08 -8.84
N ASN A 254 4.82 4.48 -9.52
CA ASN A 254 4.61 4.72 -10.94
C ASN A 254 3.97 6.11 -11.13
N PRO A 255 4.62 7.07 -11.81
CA PRO A 255 4.12 8.44 -11.93
C PRO A 255 2.71 8.54 -12.55
N THR A 256 2.35 7.63 -13.45
CA THR A 256 1.04 7.57 -14.08
C THR A 256 -0.08 7.21 -13.09
N TYR A 257 0.25 6.50 -12.01
CA TYR A 257 -0.71 5.98 -11.04
C TYR A 257 -0.56 6.60 -9.64
N HIS A 258 0.50 7.38 -9.42
CA HIS A 258 0.74 8.12 -8.18
C HIS A 258 -0.39 9.09 -7.85
N ALA A 259 -0.63 10.02 -8.78
CA ALA A 259 -1.56 11.13 -8.59
C ALA A 259 -3.02 10.68 -8.57
N LEU A 260 -3.87 11.50 -7.96
CA LEU A 260 -5.31 11.27 -8.02
C LEU A 260 -5.82 11.30 -9.46
N CYS A 261 -6.86 10.52 -9.70
CA CYS A 261 -7.60 10.53 -10.95
C CYS A 261 -9.09 10.73 -10.68
N PRO A 262 -9.85 11.25 -11.65
CA PRO A 262 -11.29 11.40 -11.49
C PRO A 262 -11.98 10.06 -11.14
N PRO A 263 -13.04 10.06 -10.32
CA PRO A 263 -13.81 8.86 -10.00
C PRO A 263 -14.23 8.06 -11.24
N GLY A 264 -14.05 6.74 -11.21
CA GLY A 264 -14.39 5.84 -12.31
C GLY A 264 -13.38 5.79 -13.46
N THR A 265 -12.27 6.53 -13.39
CA THR A 265 -11.22 6.52 -14.43
C THR A 265 -10.04 5.62 -14.10
N ALA A 266 -9.91 5.20 -12.83
CA ALA A 266 -8.86 4.26 -12.43
C ALA A 266 -9.03 2.93 -13.20
N PRO A 267 -7.99 2.47 -13.93
CA PRO A 267 -8.06 1.18 -14.60
C PRO A 267 -8.09 0.02 -13.59
N PRO A 268 -8.67 -1.14 -13.98
CA PRO A 268 -8.53 -2.37 -13.21
C PRO A 268 -7.05 -2.71 -13.00
N VAL A 269 -6.72 -3.22 -11.81
CA VAL A 269 -5.34 -3.53 -11.38
C VAL A 269 -4.65 -4.50 -12.32
N ASN A 270 -5.41 -5.43 -12.92
CA ASN A 270 -4.92 -6.48 -13.80
C ASN A 270 -4.96 -6.12 -15.30
N LEU A 271 -5.03 -4.84 -15.67
CA LEU A 271 -5.11 -4.39 -17.06
C LEU A 271 -3.79 -4.57 -17.83
N TRP A 272 -3.90 -5.11 -19.04
CA TRP A 272 -2.80 -5.20 -20.01
C TRP A 272 -3.08 -4.34 -21.25
N TRP A 273 -2.08 -3.57 -21.66
CA TRP A 273 -2.06 -2.87 -22.93
C TRP A 273 -1.54 -3.79 -24.03
N LYS A 274 -2.19 -3.78 -25.18
CA LYS A 274 -1.77 -4.49 -26.38
C LYS A 274 -1.12 -3.51 -27.35
N TYR A 275 0.13 -3.79 -27.68
CA TYR A 275 0.89 -3.11 -28.73
C TYR A 275 1.00 -4.01 -29.94
N ARG A 276 0.95 -3.43 -31.14
CA ARG A 276 1.21 -4.13 -32.40
C ARG A 276 2.42 -3.49 -33.04
N ASP A 277 3.38 -4.32 -33.42
CA ASP A 277 4.47 -3.86 -34.28
C ASP A 277 3.96 -3.69 -35.74
N PRO A 278 4.74 -3.03 -36.62
CA PRO A 278 4.39 -2.90 -38.04
C PRO A 278 4.28 -4.24 -38.78
N ALA A 279 4.87 -5.30 -38.25
CA ALA A 279 4.78 -6.66 -38.80
C ALA A 279 3.51 -7.41 -38.36
N GLY A 280 2.71 -6.82 -37.46
CA GLY A 280 1.47 -7.38 -36.93
C GLY A 280 1.64 -8.23 -35.66
N THR A 281 2.86 -8.40 -35.15
CA THR A 281 3.14 -9.11 -33.90
C THR A 281 2.59 -8.34 -32.71
N ALA A 282 1.82 -9.01 -31.86
CA ALA A 282 1.29 -8.43 -30.63
C ALA A 282 2.27 -8.61 -29.48
N THR A 283 2.53 -7.54 -28.75
CA THR A 283 3.17 -7.57 -27.42
C THR A 283 2.22 -6.97 -26.40
N TYR A 284 2.32 -7.44 -25.16
CA TYR A 284 1.43 -7.05 -24.09
C TYR A 284 2.23 -6.45 -22.96
N GLN A 285 1.77 -5.34 -22.41
CA GLN A 285 2.43 -4.66 -21.31
C GLN A 285 1.44 -4.45 -20.15
N HIS A 286 1.83 -4.87 -18.95
CA HIS A 286 1.02 -4.60 -17.76
C HIS A 286 1.07 -3.12 -17.42
N HIS A 287 -0.08 -2.50 -17.18
CA HIS A 287 -0.15 -1.05 -17.04
C HIS A 287 0.61 -0.51 -15.80
N LEU A 288 0.52 -1.19 -14.65
CA LEU A 288 1.20 -0.76 -13.40
C LEU A 288 2.72 -0.97 -13.40
N SER A 289 3.18 -2.12 -13.87
CA SER A 289 4.56 -2.56 -13.71
C SER A 289 5.40 -2.42 -14.97
N LEU A 290 4.76 -2.09 -16.10
CA LEU A 290 5.36 -2.09 -17.43
C LEU A 290 5.98 -3.42 -17.86
N ARG A 291 5.64 -4.52 -17.16
CA ARG A 291 6.07 -5.88 -17.48
C ARG A 291 5.56 -6.25 -18.87
N GLN A 292 6.46 -6.70 -19.74
CA GLN A 292 6.12 -7.12 -21.10
C GLN A 292 6.09 -8.64 -21.24
N VAL A 293 5.10 -9.14 -21.99
CA VAL A 293 4.93 -10.55 -22.34
C VAL A 293 4.41 -10.68 -23.77
N PHE A 294 4.63 -11.84 -24.40
CA PHE A 294 4.06 -12.15 -25.73
C PHE A 294 2.65 -12.74 -25.64
N ALA A 295 2.27 -13.28 -24.48
CA ALA A 295 0.93 -13.78 -24.21
C ALA A 295 0.50 -13.34 -22.80
N PRO A 296 -0.62 -12.62 -22.66
CA PRO A 296 -1.10 -12.20 -21.35
C PRO A 296 -1.68 -13.40 -20.59
N PRO A 297 -1.75 -13.34 -19.25
CA PRO A 297 -2.42 -14.36 -18.46
C PRO A 297 -3.89 -14.54 -18.90
N ALA A 298 -4.42 -15.75 -18.76
CA ALA A 298 -5.79 -16.05 -19.18
C ALA A 298 -6.82 -15.22 -18.37
N GLY A 299 -7.85 -14.72 -19.06
CA GLY A 299 -8.98 -14.01 -18.44
C GLY A 299 -8.69 -12.56 -18.02
N VAL A 300 -7.51 -12.02 -18.29
CA VAL A 300 -7.19 -10.62 -17.94
C VAL A 300 -7.81 -9.64 -18.95
N PRO A 301 -8.24 -8.45 -18.50
CA PRO A 301 -8.67 -7.40 -19.39
C PRO A 301 -7.50 -6.92 -20.25
N VAL A 302 -7.71 -6.90 -21.56
CA VAL A 302 -6.76 -6.39 -22.56
C VAL A 302 -7.41 -5.25 -23.31
N LYS A 303 -6.69 -4.14 -23.46
CA LYS A 303 -7.09 -3.00 -24.29
C LYS A 303 -5.97 -2.65 -25.27
N ASP A 304 -6.32 -2.12 -26.44
CA ASP A 304 -5.31 -1.55 -27.33
C ASP A 304 -4.62 -0.38 -26.63
N ALA A 305 -3.29 -0.31 -26.78
CA ALA A 305 -2.51 0.74 -26.18
C ALA A 305 -2.95 2.13 -26.70
N PRO A 306 -2.92 3.17 -25.85
CA PRO A 306 -3.12 4.53 -26.33
C PRO A 306 -2.07 4.89 -27.39
N PRO A 307 -2.42 5.73 -28.39
CA PRO A 307 -1.46 6.21 -29.36
C PRO A 307 -0.30 6.93 -28.66
N ALA A 308 0.92 6.66 -29.13
CA ALA A 308 2.16 7.27 -28.63
C ALA A 308 2.21 8.78 -28.90
#